data_AF-A0A2W6C502-F1
#
_entry.id   AF-A0A2W6C502-F1
#
_cell.length_a   1.000
_cell.length_b   1.000
_cell.length_c   1.000
_cell.angle_alpha   90.00
_cell.angle_beta   90.00
_cell.angle_gamma   90.00
#
_symmetry.space_group_name_H-M   'P 1'
#
loop_
_entity.id
_entity.type
_entity.pdbx_description
1 polymer ?
#
loop_
_entity_poly.entity_id
_entity_poly.type
_entity_poly.pdbx_seq_one_letter_code
_entity_poly.pdbx_strand_id
1 'polypeptide(L)'
;MSVMKRVTGIFQAKANKMLDKAEDPRETLDYSYQRQLEMLQKVRRGVADVATSRKRIELQADQLKASASKLEGQARQALGQGREDLATEALTRRSGLATQLTDLETQHAQLSAQEAKLIE
;
A
#
# COMPACT_ATOMS: atom_id res chain seq x y z
N MET A 1 -15.86 39.76 -49.08
CA MET A 1 -15.59 38.30 -49.15
C MET A 1 -14.09 38.03 -49.35
N SER A 2 -13.24 38.08 -48.32
CA SER A 2 -11.84 37.58 -48.45
C SER A 2 -11.11 37.33 -47.12
N VAL A 3 -11.55 37.89 -46.00
CA VAL A 3 -10.87 37.71 -44.69
C VAL A 3 -11.26 36.43 -43.93
N MET A 4 -12.45 35.87 -44.17
CA MET A 4 -12.91 34.63 -43.54
C MET A 4 -12.24 33.35 -44.07
N LYS A 5 -11.61 33.37 -45.25
CA LYS A 5 -10.93 32.18 -45.83
C LYS A 5 -9.48 32.00 -45.35
N ARG A 6 -8.88 32.99 -44.69
CA ARG A 6 -7.48 32.89 -44.20
C ARG A 6 -7.39 32.33 -42.78
N VAL A 7 -8.42 32.49 -41.96
CA VAL A 7 -8.42 32.02 -40.56
C VAL A 7 -8.60 30.49 -40.48
N THR A 8 -9.37 29.89 -41.40
CA THR A 8 -9.55 28.44 -41.48
C THR A 8 -8.31 27.69 -41.98
N GLY A 9 -7.46 28.32 -42.80
CA GLY A 9 -6.22 27.70 -43.31
C GLY A 9 -5.12 27.53 -42.26
N ILE A 10 -5.05 28.41 -41.26
CA ILE A 10 -4.02 28.34 -40.21
C ILE A 10 -4.35 27.26 -39.17
N PHE A 11 -5.63 27.03 -38.89
CA PHE A 11 -6.07 25.96 -37.99
C PHE A 11 -5.94 24.57 -38.61
N GLN A 12 -6.29 24.38 -39.90
CA GLN A 12 -6.07 23.10 -40.58
C GLN A 12 -4.59 22.78 -40.79
N ALA A 13 -3.75 23.77 -41.10
CA ALA A 13 -2.32 23.53 -41.28
C ALA A 13 -1.59 23.15 -39.98
N LYS A 14 -2.02 23.67 -38.82
CA LYS A 14 -1.48 23.26 -37.51
C LYS A 14 -1.99 21.89 -37.04
N ALA A 15 -3.22 21.52 -37.39
CA ALA A 15 -3.75 20.19 -37.10
C ALA A 15 -3.03 19.10 -37.92
N ASN A 16 -2.80 19.31 -39.23
CA ASN A 16 -2.04 18.36 -40.05
C ASN A 16 -0.57 18.28 -39.63
N LYS A 17 0.06 19.39 -39.23
CA LYS A 17 1.46 19.37 -38.78
C LYS A 17 1.67 18.73 -37.40
N MET A 18 0.59 18.56 -36.63
CA MET A 18 0.61 17.83 -35.35
C MET A 18 0.26 16.34 -35.55
N LEU A 19 -0.55 16.01 -36.58
CA LEU A 19 -0.79 14.64 -37.02
C LEU A 19 0.47 14.03 -37.69
N ASP A 20 1.13 14.76 -38.61
CA ASP A 20 2.35 14.28 -39.29
C ASP A 20 3.56 14.14 -38.36
N LYS A 21 3.52 14.79 -37.18
CA LYS A 21 4.58 14.68 -36.16
C LYS A 21 4.36 13.51 -35.20
N ALA A 22 3.22 12.82 -35.29
CA ALA A 22 2.96 11.55 -34.62
C ALA A 22 3.25 10.33 -35.52
N GLU A 23 3.67 10.58 -36.78
CA GLU A 23 3.93 9.55 -37.80
C GLU A 23 5.40 9.09 -37.89
N ASP A 24 6.25 9.41 -36.90
CA ASP A 24 7.55 8.73 -36.82
C ASP A 24 7.45 7.51 -35.87
N PRO A 25 7.25 6.28 -36.40
CA PRO A 25 7.09 5.06 -35.60
C PRO A 25 8.33 4.72 -34.74
N ARG A 26 9.44 5.44 -34.92
CA ARG A 26 10.64 5.33 -34.10
C ARG A 26 10.48 6.05 -32.76
N GLU A 27 9.83 7.22 -32.71
CA GLU A 27 9.61 7.97 -31.46
C GLU A 27 8.48 7.35 -30.60
N THR A 28 7.47 6.72 -31.22
CA THR A 28 6.39 6.05 -30.48
C THR A 28 6.83 4.74 -29.83
N LEU A 29 7.79 4.03 -30.42
CA LEU A 29 8.39 2.83 -29.82
C LEU A 29 9.24 3.19 -28.59
N ASP A 30 10.08 4.22 -28.69
CA ASP A 30 10.92 4.72 -27.58
C ASP A 30 10.08 5.26 -26.42
N TYR A 31 8.98 5.96 -26.72
CA TYR A 31 8.02 6.43 -25.71
C TYR A 31 7.35 5.27 -24.95
N SER A 32 6.96 4.20 -25.65
CA SER A 32 6.36 3.02 -25.01
C SER A 32 7.34 2.30 -24.09
N TYR A 33 8.61 2.21 -24.48
CA TYR A 33 9.67 1.59 -23.71
C TYR A 33 10.07 2.43 -22.48
N GLN A 34 10.20 3.75 -22.64
CA GLN A 34 10.37 4.67 -21.51
C GLN A 34 9.19 4.60 -20.54
N ARG A 35 7.95 4.53 -21.04
CA ARG A 35 6.75 4.35 -20.21
C ARG A 35 6.79 3.03 -19.44
N GLN A 36 7.24 1.95 -20.07
CA GLN A 36 7.42 0.65 -19.42
C GLN A 36 8.49 0.71 -18.32
N LEU A 37 9.63 1.35 -18.56
CA LEU A 37 10.68 1.54 -17.55
C LEU A 37 10.19 2.39 -16.36
N GLU A 38 9.45 3.47 -16.61
CA GLU A 38 8.83 4.27 -15.55
C GLU A 38 7.82 3.45 -14.73
N MET A 39 7.00 2.63 -15.39
CA MET A 39 6.07 1.74 -14.70
C MET A 39 6.80 0.71 -13.84
N LEU A 40 7.87 0.08 -14.36
CA LEU A 40 8.70 -0.85 -13.59
C LEU A 40 9.33 -0.17 -12.36
N GLN A 41 9.82 1.07 -12.50
CA GLN A 41 10.33 1.82 -11.36
C GLN A 41 9.23 2.13 -10.33
N LYS A 42 8.01 2.47 -10.76
CA LYS A 42 6.86 2.68 -9.88
C LYS A 42 6.45 1.40 -9.16
N VAL A 43 6.41 0.25 -9.84
CA VAL A 43 6.11 -1.05 -9.23
C VAL A 43 7.16 -1.40 -8.18
N ARG A 44 8.47 -1.24 -8.50
CA ARG A 44 9.54 -1.49 -7.53
C ARG A 44 9.43 -0.63 -6.27
N ARG A 45 9.10 0.65 -6.42
CA ARG A 45 8.83 1.54 -5.27
C ARG A 45 7.59 1.10 -4.49
N GLY A 46 6.50 0.76 -5.20
CA GLY A 46 5.28 0.27 -4.59
C GLY A 46 5.47 -1.01 -3.78
N VAL A 47 6.28 -1.96 -4.28
CA VAL A 47 6.66 -3.18 -3.52
C VAL A 47 7.43 -2.81 -2.26
N ALA A 48 8.39 -1.90 -2.34
CA ALA A 48 9.15 -1.44 -1.18
C ALA A 48 8.27 -0.76 -0.11
N ASP A 49 7.30 0.05 -0.55
CA ASP A 49 6.33 0.71 0.35
C ASP A 49 5.40 -0.31 1.03
N VAL A 50 4.95 -1.34 0.30
CA VAL A 50 4.16 -2.46 0.84
C VAL A 50 4.99 -3.25 1.86
N ALA A 51 6.23 -3.61 1.54
CA ALA A 51 7.13 -4.32 2.45
C ALA A 51 7.37 -3.54 3.75
N THR A 52 7.56 -2.22 3.64
CA THR A 52 7.72 -1.33 4.81
C THR A 52 6.46 -1.30 5.66
N SER A 53 5.29 -1.18 5.03
CA SER A 53 3.99 -1.19 5.72
C SER A 53 3.75 -2.51 6.43
N ARG A 54 4.06 -3.63 5.76
CA ARG A 54 4.00 -4.98 6.34
C ARG A 54 4.87 -5.09 7.58
N LYS A 55 6.13 -4.62 7.51
CA LYS A 55 7.03 -4.66 8.67
C LYS A 55 6.54 -3.80 9.83
N ARG A 56 5.92 -2.65 9.55
CA ARG A 56 5.32 -1.80 10.59
C ARG A 56 4.19 -2.53 11.32
N ILE A 57 3.31 -3.22 10.60
CA ILE A 57 2.22 -4.01 11.19
C ILE A 57 2.78 -5.15 12.05
N GLU A 58 3.81 -5.84 11.56
CA GLU A 58 4.48 -6.92 12.30
C GLU A 58 5.02 -6.40 13.65
N LEU A 59 5.71 -5.25 13.65
CA LEU A 59 6.21 -4.62 14.88
C LEU A 59 5.09 -4.22 15.84
N GLN A 60 3.95 -3.73 15.34
CA GLN A 60 2.78 -3.41 16.16
C GLN A 60 2.16 -4.68 16.77
N ALA A 61 2.04 -5.75 15.97
CA ALA A 61 1.55 -7.03 16.44
C ALA A 61 2.45 -7.62 17.55
N ASP A 62 3.77 -7.52 17.41
CA ASP A 62 4.73 -7.96 18.42
C ASP A 62 4.60 -7.18 19.73
N GLN A 63 4.39 -5.86 19.66
CA GLN A 63 4.14 -5.03 20.84
C GLN A 63 2.85 -5.42 21.56
N LEU A 64 1.78 -5.72 20.82
CA LEU A 64 0.52 -6.21 21.40
C LEU A 64 0.69 -7.60 22.03
N LYS A 65 1.43 -8.52 21.37
CA LYS A 65 1.75 -9.85 21.91
C LYS A 65 2.53 -9.75 23.22
N ALA A 66 3.53 -8.88 23.29
CA ALA A 66 4.28 -8.63 24.52
C ALA A 66 3.38 -8.07 25.65
N SER A 67 2.49 -7.14 25.32
CA SER A 67 1.51 -6.58 26.28
C SER A 67 0.52 -7.63 26.78
N ALA A 68 0.04 -8.50 25.89
CA ALA A 68 -0.82 -9.63 26.23
C ALA A 68 -0.12 -10.63 27.16
N SER A 69 1.15 -10.96 26.90
CA SER A 69 1.96 -11.83 27.76
C SER A 69 2.17 -11.22 29.15
N LYS A 70 2.40 -9.90 29.24
CA LYS A 70 2.50 -9.19 30.52
C LYS A 70 1.20 -9.27 31.33
N LEU A 71 0.05 -9.04 30.68
CA LEU A 71 -1.26 -9.15 31.32
C LEU A 71 -1.54 -10.59 31.79
N GLU A 72 -1.13 -11.59 31.02
CA GLU A 72 -1.22 -12.99 31.45
C GLU A 72 -0.37 -13.28 32.69
N GLY A 73 0.86 -12.76 32.73
CA GLY A 73 1.72 -12.86 33.92
C GLY A 73 1.09 -12.20 35.15
N GLN A 74 0.50 -11.01 34.98
CA GLN A 74 -0.22 -10.32 36.05
C GLN A 74 -1.43 -11.12 36.54
N ALA A 75 -2.20 -11.72 35.63
CA ALA A 75 -3.34 -12.56 35.98
C ALA A 75 -2.90 -13.79 36.79
N ARG A 76 -1.84 -14.49 36.34
CA ARG A 76 -1.28 -15.65 37.07
C ARG A 76 -0.79 -15.26 38.46
N GLN A 77 -0.11 -14.11 38.59
CA GLN A 77 0.33 -13.60 39.89
C GLN A 77 -0.84 -13.25 40.81
N ALA A 78 -1.88 -12.59 40.29
CA ALA A 78 -3.07 -12.23 41.04
C ALA A 78 -3.82 -13.48 41.55
N LEU A 79 -3.97 -14.51 40.71
CA LEU A 79 -4.53 -15.80 41.12
C LEU A 79 -3.70 -16.45 42.23
N GLY A 80 -2.37 -16.43 42.12
CA GLY A 80 -1.47 -16.93 43.17
C GLY A 80 -1.60 -16.18 44.51
N GLN A 81 -2.13 -14.96 44.50
CA GLN A 81 -2.42 -14.15 45.69
C GLN A 81 -3.89 -14.23 46.14
N GLY A 82 -4.72 -15.05 45.50
CA GLY A 82 -6.16 -15.15 45.77
C GLY A 82 -6.97 -13.92 45.34
N ARG A 83 -6.42 -13.06 44.47
CA ARG A 83 -7.07 -11.84 43.95
C ARG A 83 -7.72 -12.12 42.60
N GLU A 84 -8.85 -12.84 42.63
CA GLU A 84 -9.57 -13.29 41.44
C GLU A 84 -10.15 -12.13 40.61
N ASP A 85 -10.53 -11.04 41.28
CA ASP A 85 -11.01 -9.80 40.66
C ASP A 85 -9.94 -9.18 39.75
N LEU A 86 -8.72 -9.00 40.26
CA LEU A 86 -7.58 -8.47 39.50
C LEU A 86 -7.16 -9.41 38.37
N ALA A 87 -7.23 -10.73 38.61
CA ALA A 87 -6.95 -11.70 37.56
C ALA A 87 -7.95 -11.61 36.41
N THR A 88 -9.24 -11.50 36.74
CA THR A 88 -10.32 -11.35 35.77
C THR A 88 -10.18 -10.06 34.96
N GLU A 89 -9.84 -8.95 35.62
CA GLU A 89 -9.60 -7.67 34.93
C GLU A 89 -8.41 -7.76 33.96
N ALA A 90 -7.29 -8.36 34.39
CA ALA A 90 -6.12 -8.53 33.54
C ALA A 90 -6.41 -9.42 32.32
N LEU A 91 -7.15 -10.51 32.50
CA LEU A 91 -7.59 -11.38 31.39
C LEU A 91 -8.57 -10.67 30.45
N THR A 92 -9.47 -9.84 30.98
CA THR A 92 -10.41 -9.05 30.17
C THR A 92 -9.66 -8.06 29.29
N ARG A 93 -8.66 -7.35 29.84
CA ARG A 93 -7.79 -6.47 29.06
C ARG A 93 -7.02 -7.23 27.99
N ARG A 94 -6.50 -8.42 28.31
CA ARG A 94 -5.77 -9.27 27.36
C ARG A 94 -6.68 -9.72 26.21
N SER A 95 -7.93 -10.07 26.50
CA SER A 95 -8.93 -10.42 25.48
C SER A 95 -9.14 -9.26 24.49
N GLY A 96 -9.22 -8.02 24.99
CA GLY A 96 -9.30 -6.83 24.12
C GLY A 96 -8.10 -6.68 23.18
N LEU A 97 -6.88 -7.00 23.65
CA LEU A 97 -5.69 -6.99 22.79
C LEU A 97 -5.70 -8.12 21.74
N ALA A 98 -6.32 -9.27 22.04
CA ALA A 98 -6.42 -10.38 21.10
C ALA A 98 -7.25 -10.04 19.86
N THR A 99 -8.32 -9.24 20.04
CA THR A 99 -9.11 -8.72 18.91
C THR A 99 -8.26 -7.83 18.01
N GLN A 100 -7.54 -6.86 18.59
CA GLN A 100 -6.67 -5.95 17.84
C GLN A 100 -5.55 -6.72 17.11
N LEU A 101 -5.02 -7.78 17.73
CA LEU A 101 -4.01 -8.62 17.12
C LEU A 101 -4.55 -9.37 15.90
N THR A 102 -5.76 -9.92 15.99
CA THR A 102 -6.44 -10.59 14.87
C THR A 102 -6.61 -9.64 13.67
N ASP A 103 -6.97 -8.38 13.95
CA ASP A 103 -7.13 -7.37 12.91
C ASP A 103 -5.79 -7.05 12.21
N LEU A 104 -4.71 -6.88 12.99
CA LEU A 104 -3.36 -6.66 12.45
C LEU A 104 -2.86 -7.87 11.65
N GLU A 105 -3.10 -9.09 12.11
CA GLU A 105 -2.73 -10.31 11.39
C GLU A 105 -3.48 -10.43 10.05
N THR A 106 -4.75 -10.03 10.02
CA THR A 106 -5.54 -9.96 8.78
C THR A 106 -4.97 -8.92 7.81
N GLN A 107 -4.63 -7.71 8.29
CA GLN A 107 -4.01 -6.68 7.46
C GLN A 107 -2.63 -7.10 6.94
N HIS A 108 -1.83 -7.76 7.77
CA HIS A 108 -0.53 -8.30 7.38
C HIS A 108 -0.68 -9.34 6.25
N ALA A 109 -1.65 -10.25 6.37
CA ALA A 109 -1.92 -11.26 5.35
C ALA A 109 -2.36 -10.62 4.02
N GLN A 110 -3.21 -9.59 4.07
CA GLN A 110 -3.64 -8.84 2.89
C GLN A 110 -2.46 -8.13 2.19
N LEU A 111 -1.60 -7.45 2.95
CA LEU A 111 -0.41 -6.79 2.40
C LEU A 111 0.58 -7.82 1.82
N SER A 112 0.78 -8.95 2.49
CA SER A 112 1.65 -10.02 1.98
C SER A 112 1.13 -10.60 0.66
N ALA A 113 -0.18 -10.76 0.52
CA ALA A 113 -0.78 -11.20 -0.74
C ALA A 113 -0.67 -10.15 -1.85
N GLN A 114 -0.74 -8.86 -1.51
CA GLN A 114 -0.52 -7.77 -2.45
C GLN A 114 0.94 -7.66 -2.90
N GLU A 115 1.88 -7.82 -1.96
CA GLU A 115 3.33 -7.86 -2.24
C GLU A 115 3.66 -8.99 -3.23
N ALA A 116 3.14 -10.20 -3.00
CA ALA A 116 3.35 -11.35 -3.88
C ALA A 116 2.86 -11.08 -5.32
N LYS A 117 1.67 -10.50 -5.49
CA LYS A 117 1.10 -10.15 -6.80
C LYS A 117 1.89 -9.10 -7.59
N LEU A 118 2.73 -8.31 -6.91
CA LEU A 118 3.56 -7.29 -7.55
C LEU A 118 4.95 -7.81 -7.93
N ILE A 119 5.33 -8.99 -7.42
CA ILE A 119 6.62 -9.64 -7.65
C ILE A 119 6.50 -10.75 -8.70
N GLU A 120 5.35 -11.41 -8.82
CA GLU A 120 4.98 -12.25 -9.98
C GLU A 120 4.82 -11.43 -11.26
#